data_AF-A0A6L8DGA9-F1
#
_entry.id   AF-A0A6L8DGA9-F1
#
_cell.length_a   1.000
_cell.length_b   1.000
_cell.length_c   1.000
_cell.angle_alpha   90.00
_cell.angle_beta   90.00
_cell.angle_gamma   90.00
#
_symmetry.space_group_name_H-M   'P 1'
#
loop_
_entity.id
_entity.type
_entity.pdbx_description
1 polymer ?
#
loop_
_entity_poly.entity_id
_entity_poly.type
_entity_poly.pdbx_seq_one_letter_code
_entity_poly.pdbx_strand_id
1 'polypeptide(L)'
;MVRPGQGLRHTVHGPVRIQYRVPARLHRGRRVPGHAGSALRDGDRGPRDRAAVRILGVQPRLLRELPEGLRKERGLIVDTHTHFYDPSRPQGVPWPRAEDEFLYRRIMPEDFKGEAVSEGVTGTVVVEASAWVEDNRWILDLAEEDPFLLGLVGHLEPPDKDFESDLDRFAAHDLFYGIRLGKVPVDDPAYLKALEQLAAHDLTLDLLVGKEWLAGVTACADRFPGLRIVLNHLAHVPVTGGRPDEEWIAGITSAAVHPNVFCKISGMVELARDDPPPEDPAYYKPVLDVLWNAFGESRLLYASNWPVSWRFASYRQVQALAMACLEPRGSEALDKIMGKNSREAYRWVPRS
;
A
#
# COMPACT_ATOMS: atom_id res chain seq x y z
N MET A 1 14.01 -15.80 -53.82
CA MET A 1 13.45 -14.45 -53.99
C MET A 1 12.10 -14.40 -53.28
N VAL A 2 12.05 -13.85 -52.07
CA VAL A 2 10.78 -13.51 -51.39
C VAL A 2 10.97 -12.11 -50.82
N ARG A 3 10.07 -11.20 -51.17
CA ARG A 3 10.08 -9.81 -50.71
C ARG A 3 9.47 -9.71 -49.29
N PRO A 4 9.89 -8.73 -48.48
CA PRO A 4 9.50 -8.59 -47.08
C PRO A 4 8.34 -7.61 -46.87
N GLY A 5 7.72 -7.71 -45.69
CA GLY A 5 7.24 -6.53 -44.95
C GLY A 5 5.73 -6.44 -44.72
N GLN A 6 5.30 -6.78 -43.50
CA GLN A 6 4.36 -5.95 -42.75
C GLN A 6 4.77 -5.98 -41.27
N GLY A 7 5.24 -4.84 -40.77
CA GLY A 7 5.59 -4.63 -39.37
C GLY A 7 4.34 -4.52 -38.51
N LEU A 8 4.26 -5.35 -37.49
CA LEU A 8 3.32 -5.17 -36.38
C LEU A 8 3.85 -4.04 -35.50
N ARG A 9 3.08 -2.95 -35.46
CA ARG A 9 3.32 -1.83 -34.54
C ARG A 9 3.05 -2.31 -33.13
N HIS A 10 4.09 -2.37 -32.31
CA HIS A 10 3.96 -2.52 -30.87
C HIS A 10 3.34 -1.25 -30.27
N THR A 11 2.10 -1.35 -29.82
CA THR A 11 1.51 -0.36 -28.92
C THR A 11 2.12 -0.56 -27.54
N VAL A 12 2.99 0.38 -27.15
CA VAL A 12 3.45 0.56 -25.77
C VAL A 12 2.24 0.94 -24.93
N HIS A 13 1.72 0.01 -24.14
CA HIS A 13 0.71 0.31 -23.13
C HIS A 13 1.43 0.92 -21.92
N GLY A 14 1.17 2.21 -21.66
CA GLY A 14 1.68 2.92 -20.49
C GLY A 14 1.13 2.38 -19.15
N PRO A 15 1.56 2.96 -18.02
CA PRO A 15 1.31 2.44 -16.68
C PRO A 15 -0.18 2.31 -16.38
N VAL A 16 -0.51 1.29 -15.58
CA VAL A 16 -1.85 1.00 -15.06
C VAL A 16 -2.46 2.28 -14.46
N ARG A 17 -3.55 2.75 -15.06
CA ARG A 17 -4.30 3.91 -14.55
C ARG A 17 -5.12 3.50 -13.34
N ILE A 18 -4.59 3.69 -12.14
CA ILE A 18 -5.42 3.77 -10.94
C ILE A 18 -6.05 5.16 -10.91
N GLN A 19 -7.25 5.30 -11.49
CA GLN A 19 -8.06 6.49 -11.31
C GLN A 19 -8.76 6.41 -9.95
N TYR A 20 -8.21 7.10 -8.95
CA TYR A 20 -9.02 7.56 -7.83
C TYR A 20 -10.01 8.59 -8.40
N ARG A 21 -11.28 8.22 -8.57
CA ARG A 21 -12.33 9.19 -8.90
C ARG A 21 -12.50 10.11 -7.70
N VAL A 22 -11.93 11.31 -7.77
CA VAL A 22 -12.31 12.42 -6.89
C VAL A 22 -13.69 12.91 -7.35
N PRO A 23 -14.73 12.96 -6.50
CA PRO A 23 -16.02 13.53 -6.88
C PRO A 23 -15.86 15.01 -7.25
N ALA A 24 -16.39 15.41 -8.40
CA ALA A 24 -16.38 16.80 -8.84
C ALA A 24 -17.15 17.68 -7.85
N ARG A 25 -16.50 18.70 -7.27
CA ARG A 25 -17.17 19.72 -6.46
C ARG A 25 -18.14 20.52 -7.33
N LEU A 26 -19.41 20.52 -6.94
CA LEU A 26 -20.44 21.43 -7.45
C LEU A 26 -20.13 22.88 -7.00
N HIS A 27 -19.42 23.63 -7.84
CA HIS A 27 -19.40 25.09 -7.72
C HIS A 27 -20.71 25.67 -8.27
N ARG A 28 -21.68 25.93 -7.39
CA ARG A 28 -22.72 26.92 -7.66
C ARG A 28 -22.23 28.29 -7.19
N GLY A 29 -21.87 29.12 -8.17
CA GLY A 29 -21.49 30.50 -7.94
C GLY A 29 -22.64 31.34 -7.37
N ARG A 30 -22.29 32.27 -6.49
CA ARG A 30 -23.06 33.51 -6.30
C ARG A 30 -22.11 34.69 -6.48
N ARG A 31 -22.41 35.50 -7.49
CA ARG A 31 -21.86 36.84 -7.69
C ARG A 31 -22.32 37.75 -6.55
N VAL A 32 -21.45 38.66 -6.11
CA VAL A 32 -21.84 39.90 -5.43
C VAL A 32 -21.12 41.05 -6.14
N PRO A 33 -21.81 42.15 -6.50
CA PRO A 33 -21.26 43.24 -7.31
C PRO A 33 -20.37 44.17 -6.48
N GLY A 34 -19.39 44.78 -7.17
CA GLY A 34 -18.33 45.57 -6.55
C GLY A 34 -18.71 46.97 -6.09
N HIS A 35 -17.74 47.63 -5.46
CA HIS A 35 -17.56 49.08 -5.43
C HIS A 35 -16.06 49.41 -5.28
N ALA A 36 -15.64 50.47 -5.97
CA ALA A 36 -14.29 50.98 -6.08
C ALA A 36 -13.86 51.81 -4.85
N GLY A 37 -12.55 51.99 -4.65
CA GLY A 37 -12.05 53.11 -3.84
C GLY A 37 -10.66 53.01 -3.21
N SER A 38 -9.66 53.56 -3.92
CA SER A 38 -8.50 54.31 -3.41
C SER A 38 -7.33 53.65 -2.67
N ALA A 39 -6.16 54.21 -2.96
CA ALA A 39 -4.81 53.85 -2.53
C ALA A 39 -4.44 54.35 -1.13
N LEU A 40 -3.44 53.72 -0.50
CA LEU A 40 -2.14 54.31 -0.08
C LEU A 40 -1.35 53.40 0.89
N ARG A 41 -0.06 53.23 0.54
CA ARG A 41 1.20 53.16 1.34
C ARG A 41 1.47 52.10 2.44
N ASP A 42 2.63 51.47 2.25
CA ASP A 42 3.75 51.13 3.15
C ASP A 42 3.53 50.48 4.53
N GLY A 43 4.18 49.32 4.66
CA GLY A 43 4.96 48.91 5.84
C GLY A 43 4.21 48.12 6.91
N ASP A 44 4.44 46.82 6.99
CA ASP A 44 5.14 46.23 8.15
C ASP A 44 5.43 44.73 7.91
N ARG A 45 6.56 44.24 8.42
CA ARG A 45 6.94 42.81 8.42
C ARG A 45 6.45 42.20 9.74
N GLY A 46 5.59 41.20 9.66
CA GLY A 46 5.13 40.37 10.80
C GLY A 46 4.89 38.92 10.37
N PRO A 47 4.96 37.95 11.30
CA PRO A 47 5.46 36.60 11.02
C PRO A 47 4.46 35.71 10.26
N ARG A 48 5.03 34.77 9.50
CA ARG A 48 4.33 33.78 8.68
C ARG A 48 3.37 32.93 9.52
N ASP A 49 2.08 33.17 9.34
CA ASP A 49 1.01 32.34 9.87
C ASP A 49 1.08 30.95 9.19
N ARG A 50 1.27 29.92 10.02
CA ARG A 50 1.09 28.52 9.63
C ARG A 50 -0.40 28.31 9.38
N ALA A 51 -0.78 28.16 8.12
CA ALA A 51 -2.14 27.78 7.74
C ALA A 51 -2.43 26.36 8.26
N ALA A 52 -3.06 26.29 9.43
CA ALA A 52 -3.69 25.08 9.93
C ALA A 52 -4.86 24.74 9.00
N VAL A 53 -4.75 23.63 8.26
CA VAL A 53 -5.86 23.05 7.51
C VAL A 53 -6.91 22.57 8.52
N ARG A 54 -8.00 23.32 8.66
CA ARG A 54 -9.19 22.89 9.41
C ARG A 54 -9.84 21.72 8.69
N ILE A 55 -9.61 20.51 9.20
CA ILE A 55 -10.50 19.37 8.93
C ILE A 55 -11.84 19.70 9.60
N LEU A 56 -12.88 19.83 8.79
CA LEU A 56 -14.24 20.11 9.26
C LEU A 56 -14.70 18.97 10.18
N GLY A 57 -15.04 19.34 11.42
CA GLY A 57 -15.40 18.42 12.49
C GLY A 57 -16.62 17.56 12.17
N VAL A 58 -16.44 16.26 12.36
CA VAL A 58 -17.50 15.27 12.51
C VAL A 58 -17.35 14.69 13.92
N GLN A 59 -18.46 14.57 14.65
CA GLN A 59 -18.41 14.20 16.07
C GLN A 59 -17.93 12.75 16.26
N PRO A 60 -16.95 12.50 17.15
CA PRO A 60 -16.46 11.16 17.45
C PRO A 60 -17.45 10.49 18.40
N ARG A 61 -18.22 9.51 17.92
CA ARG A 61 -19.11 8.74 18.81
C ARG A 61 -18.97 7.22 18.75
N LEU A 62 -18.09 6.64 17.93
CA LEU A 62 -17.89 5.18 17.92
C LEU A 62 -16.45 4.70 18.19
N LEU A 63 -15.42 5.51 17.94
CA LEU A 63 -14.04 5.24 18.42
C LEU A 63 -13.87 5.71 19.87
N ARG A 64 -14.73 5.23 20.79
CA ARG A 64 -14.40 5.30 22.22
C ARG A 64 -13.19 4.41 22.44
N GLU A 65 -12.05 5.08 22.58
CA GLU A 65 -10.77 4.62 23.10
C GLU A 65 -10.67 3.09 23.23
N LEU A 66 -10.07 2.44 22.22
CA LEU A 66 -9.38 1.17 22.47
C LEU A 66 -8.58 1.37 23.76
N PRO A 67 -8.83 0.56 24.81
CA PRO A 67 -8.26 0.79 26.13
C PRO A 67 -6.76 1.01 26.03
N GLU A 68 -6.25 2.04 26.68
CA GLU A 68 -4.83 2.43 26.65
C GLU A 68 -3.88 1.25 26.97
N GLY A 69 -4.37 0.28 27.77
CA GLY A 69 -3.67 -0.97 28.09
C GLY A 69 -3.49 -1.94 26.91
N LEU A 70 -4.41 -1.98 25.96
CA LEU A 70 -4.33 -2.86 24.78
C LEU A 70 -3.26 -2.40 23.78
N ARG A 71 -2.86 -1.11 23.86
CA ARG A 71 -1.80 -0.49 23.03
C ARG A 71 -0.40 -0.64 23.63
N LYS A 72 -0.30 -0.67 24.96
CA LYS A 72 1.00 -0.69 25.66
C LYS A 72 1.56 -2.08 25.95
N GLU A 73 0.73 -3.13 25.87
CA GLU A 73 1.13 -4.51 26.21
C GLU A 73 1.44 -5.41 24.99
N ARG A 74 1.22 -4.95 23.75
CA ARG A 74 1.55 -5.75 22.57
C ARG A 74 3.03 -5.63 22.22
N GLY A 75 3.68 -6.78 22.04
CA GLY A 75 5.11 -6.83 21.77
C GLY A 75 5.51 -6.27 20.41
N LEU A 76 5.01 -6.87 19.31
CA LEU A 76 5.45 -6.58 17.94
C LEU A 76 4.27 -6.12 17.08
N ILE A 77 4.32 -4.87 16.61
CA ILE A 77 3.37 -4.34 15.61
C ILE A 77 4.18 -3.84 14.41
N VAL A 78 3.94 -4.42 13.24
CA VAL A 78 4.62 -4.09 11.99
C VAL A 78 3.62 -3.62 10.96
N ASP A 79 3.85 -2.44 10.42
CA ASP A 79 3.12 -1.95 9.26
C ASP A 79 3.76 -2.45 7.97
N THR A 80 3.14 -3.43 7.32
CA THR A 80 3.74 -4.08 6.14
C THR A 80 3.58 -3.29 4.84
N HIS A 81 3.08 -2.05 4.86
CA HIS A 81 2.89 -1.26 3.64
C HIS A 81 2.93 0.24 3.92
N THR A 82 4.11 0.83 3.78
CA THR A 82 4.31 2.28 3.75
C THR A 82 5.00 2.72 2.46
N HIS A 83 4.91 4.01 2.13
CA HIS A 83 5.61 4.61 1.01
C HIS A 83 6.40 5.83 1.46
N PHE A 84 7.65 5.95 1.00
CA PHE A 84 8.47 7.13 1.19
C PHE A 84 8.94 7.66 -0.16
N TYR A 85 8.96 8.97 -0.30
CA TYR A 85 9.33 9.64 -1.55
C TYR A 85 9.62 11.12 -1.29
N ASP A 86 10.50 11.70 -2.11
CA ASP A 86 10.86 13.11 -2.02
C ASP A 86 10.85 13.75 -3.42
N PRO A 87 9.81 14.54 -3.76
CA PRO A 87 9.72 15.25 -5.03
C PRO A 87 10.85 16.25 -5.29
N SER A 88 11.64 16.62 -4.26
CA SER A 88 12.77 17.55 -4.40
C SER A 88 14.07 16.91 -4.87
N ARG A 89 14.12 15.57 -4.96
CA ARG A 89 15.28 14.85 -5.52
C ARG A 89 15.50 15.27 -7.00
N PRO A 90 16.74 15.25 -7.52
CA PRO A 90 17.06 15.81 -8.83
C PRO A 90 16.20 15.30 -10.00
N GLN A 91 15.84 14.02 -9.98
CA GLN A 91 14.97 13.37 -10.97
C GLN A 91 13.46 13.50 -10.66
N GLY A 92 13.10 14.10 -9.52
CA GLY A 92 11.73 14.19 -9.02
C GLY A 92 11.15 12.83 -8.60
N VAL A 93 9.83 12.72 -8.67
CA VAL A 93 9.08 11.47 -8.43
C VAL A 93 8.04 11.28 -9.54
N PRO A 94 7.81 10.05 -10.04
CA PRO A 94 6.85 9.77 -11.10
C PRO A 94 5.43 9.59 -10.53
N TRP A 95 5.35 9.20 -9.26
CA TRP A 95 4.16 9.22 -8.43
C TRP A 95 4.57 9.70 -7.02
N PRO A 96 3.72 10.47 -6.32
CA PRO A 96 2.46 11.05 -6.78
C PRO A 96 2.65 12.08 -7.90
N ARG A 97 1.58 12.41 -8.64
CA ARG A 97 1.65 13.43 -9.69
C ARG A 97 1.71 14.84 -9.10
N ALA A 98 2.31 15.79 -9.81
CA ALA A 98 2.46 17.17 -9.34
C ALA A 98 1.12 17.87 -9.04
N GLU A 99 0.03 17.48 -9.71
CA GLU A 99 -1.30 18.04 -9.48
C GLU A 99 -1.95 17.53 -8.19
N ASP A 100 -1.33 16.54 -7.55
CA ASP A 100 -1.84 15.98 -6.32
C ASP A 100 -1.42 16.83 -5.10
N GLU A 101 -2.24 17.82 -4.75
CA GLU A 101 -1.95 18.78 -3.67
C GLU A 101 -1.75 18.15 -2.28
N PHE A 102 -2.23 16.93 -2.03
CA PHE A 102 -2.11 16.28 -0.72
C PHE A 102 -0.89 15.35 -0.63
N LEU A 103 -0.65 14.53 -1.66
CA LEU A 103 0.46 13.58 -1.64
C LEU A 103 1.73 14.18 -2.25
N TYR A 104 1.67 15.14 -3.18
CA TYR A 104 2.85 15.71 -3.83
C TYR A 104 3.67 16.63 -2.91
N ARG A 105 4.33 16.01 -1.95
CA ARG A 105 5.21 16.60 -0.94
C ARG A 105 6.23 15.54 -0.51
N ARG A 106 7.28 15.98 0.19
CA ARG A 106 8.23 15.06 0.81
C ARG A 106 7.51 14.24 1.90
N ILE A 107 7.72 12.94 1.88
CA ILE A 107 7.18 11.94 2.81
C ILE A 107 8.33 11.00 3.20
N MET A 108 8.73 11.04 4.47
CA MET A 108 9.93 10.36 4.97
C MET A 108 9.66 9.50 6.22
N PRO A 109 10.63 8.66 6.64
CA PRO A 109 10.53 7.87 7.86
C PRO A 109 10.17 8.67 9.12
N GLU A 110 10.72 9.89 9.28
CA GLU A 110 10.43 10.75 10.42
C GLU A 110 8.95 11.17 10.49
N ASP A 111 8.32 11.40 9.34
CA ASP A 111 6.91 11.76 9.25
C ASP A 111 6.04 10.56 9.67
N PHE A 112 6.37 9.36 9.19
CA PHE A 112 5.64 8.15 9.56
C PHE A 112 5.79 7.80 11.03
N LYS A 113 7.02 7.85 11.57
CA LYS A 113 7.29 7.61 12.99
C LYS A 113 6.52 8.55 13.91
N GLY A 114 6.35 9.81 13.50
CA GLY A 114 5.56 10.81 14.22
C GLY A 114 4.09 10.41 14.41
N GLU A 115 3.54 9.61 13.50
CA GLU A 115 2.16 9.12 13.55
C GLU A 115 2.04 7.70 14.15
N ALA A 116 3.03 6.84 13.89
CA ALA A 116 2.92 5.40 14.11
C ALA A 116 3.46 4.93 15.46
N VAL A 117 4.53 5.57 15.98
CA VAL A 117 5.20 5.11 17.21
C VAL A 117 4.31 5.24 18.44
N SER A 118 3.51 6.31 18.53
CA SER A 118 2.56 6.48 19.64
C SER A 118 1.44 5.44 19.64
N GLU A 119 1.20 4.80 18.49
CA GLU A 119 0.25 3.71 18.32
C GLU A 119 0.92 2.32 18.43
N GLY A 120 2.15 2.26 18.97
CA GLY A 120 2.85 1.02 19.32
C GLY A 120 3.52 0.32 18.13
N VAL A 121 3.58 0.94 16.96
CA VAL A 121 4.27 0.38 15.79
C VAL A 121 5.77 0.32 16.05
N THR A 122 6.37 -0.83 15.80
CA THR A 122 7.79 -1.10 16.06
C THR A 122 8.63 -1.25 14.80
N GLY A 123 8.00 -1.30 13.62
CA GLY A 123 8.70 -1.22 12.35
C GLY A 123 7.75 -1.22 11.15
N THR A 124 8.31 -1.01 9.97
CA THR A 124 7.55 -1.02 8.71
C THR A 124 8.30 -1.68 7.56
N VAL A 125 7.55 -2.32 6.66
CA VAL A 125 8.04 -2.70 5.33
C VAL A 125 7.63 -1.60 4.36
N VAL A 126 8.63 -1.02 3.69
CA VAL A 126 8.43 -0.02 2.66
C VAL A 126 8.08 -0.71 1.36
N VAL A 127 7.08 -0.22 0.65
CA VAL A 127 6.71 -0.69 -0.68
C VAL A 127 6.99 0.43 -1.67
N GLU A 128 7.48 0.08 -2.85
CA GLU A 128 7.78 1.02 -3.92
C GLU A 128 6.62 2.00 -4.17
N ALA A 129 7.00 3.22 -4.53
CA ALA A 129 6.11 4.33 -4.86
C ALA A 129 6.42 4.89 -6.25
N SER A 130 7.28 4.22 -7.01
CA SER A 130 7.99 4.80 -8.14
C SER A 130 8.60 3.71 -9.02
N ALA A 131 8.58 3.96 -10.33
CA ALA A 131 9.20 3.09 -11.32
C ALA A 131 10.72 3.32 -11.49
N TRP A 132 11.32 4.30 -10.80
CA TRP A 132 12.76 4.53 -10.87
C TRP A 132 13.52 3.44 -10.11
N VAL A 133 14.41 2.74 -10.81
CA VAL A 133 15.26 1.71 -10.20
C VAL A 133 16.16 2.31 -9.10
N GLU A 134 16.59 3.56 -9.28
CA GLU A 134 17.38 4.31 -8.28
C GLU A 134 16.61 4.59 -6.98
N ASP A 135 15.28 4.56 -7.01
CA ASP A 135 14.47 4.73 -5.80
C ASP A 135 14.53 3.49 -4.91
N ASN A 136 14.72 2.29 -5.48
CA ASN A 136 14.99 1.10 -4.69
C ASN A 136 16.27 1.30 -3.87
N ARG A 137 17.35 1.77 -4.52
CA ARG A 137 18.63 2.01 -3.83
C ARG A 137 18.47 3.06 -2.74
N TRP A 138 17.81 4.17 -3.04
CA TRP A 138 17.61 5.25 -2.08
C TRP A 138 16.83 4.80 -0.83
N ILE A 139 15.76 4.01 -0.99
CA ILE A 139 15.03 3.47 0.16
C ILE A 139 15.87 2.46 0.95
N LEU A 140 16.66 1.63 0.27
CA LEU A 140 17.59 0.71 0.94
C LEU A 140 18.63 1.48 1.76
N ASP A 141 19.20 2.56 1.23
CA ASP A 141 20.12 3.44 1.98
C ASP A 141 19.43 4.03 3.24
N LEU A 142 18.17 4.48 3.13
CA LEU A 142 17.40 4.91 4.31
C LEU A 142 17.20 3.78 5.33
N ALA A 143 16.91 2.57 4.84
CA ALA A 143 16.72 1.42 5.70
C ALA A 143 18.01 1.01 6.40
N GLU A 144 19.17 1.08 5.75
CA GLU A 144 20.48 0.82 6.39
C GLU A 144 20.72 1.73 7.60
N GLU A 145 20.33 3.01 7.50
CA GLU A 145 20.50 4.01 8.56
C GLU A 145 19.45 3.92 9.68
N ASP A 146 18.30 3.29 9.40
CA ASP A 146 17.14 3.28 10.30
C ASP A 146 16.53 1.87 10.48
N PRO A 147 16.83 1.17 11.60
CA PRO A 147 16.29 -0.16 11.89
C PRO A 147 14.76 -0.24 11.97
N PHE A 148 14.04 0.89 12.06
CA PHE A 148 12.58 0.93 12.01
C PHE A 148 12.03 0.56 10.62
N LEU A 149 12.84 0.78 9.57
CA LEU A 149 12.56 0.34 8.21
C LEU A 149 13.08 -1.09 8.10
N LEU A 150 12.18 -2.06 8.18
CA LEU A 150 12.56 -3.47 8.18
C LEU A 150 13.17 -3.86 6.84
N GLY A 151 12.58 -3.39 5.74
CA GLY A 151 13.12 -3.57 4.40
C GLY A 151 12.20 -3.00 3.33
N LEU A 152 12.51 -3.32 2.07
CA LEU A 152 11.89 -2.78 0.88
C LEU A 152 11.31 -3.91 0.01
N VAL A 153 10.07 -3.74 -0.42
CA VAL A 153 9.52 -4.37 -1.62
C VAL A 153 9.63 -3.34 -2.77
N GLY A 154 10.59 -3.55 -3.66
CA GLY A 154 10.97 -2.58 -4.69
C GLY A 154 10.16 -2.66 -5.97
N HIS A 155 10.55 -1.83 -6.93
CA HIS A 155 10.04 -1.87 -8.30
C HIS A 155 11.11 -2.39 -9.25
N LEU A 156 10.83 -3.50 -9.93
CA LEU A 156 11.54 -3.96 -11.13
C LEU A 156 10.47 -4.53 -12.06
N GLU A 157 10.38 -4.07 -13.30
CA GLU A 157 9.37 -4.55 -14.25
C GLU A 157 9.98 -5.61 -15.17
N PRO A 158 9.63 -6.89 -15.03
CA PRO A 158 9.92 -7.86 -16.08
C PRO A 158 8.99 -7.58 -17.27
N PRO A 159 9.44 -7.75 -18.53
CA PRO A 159 10.72 -8.28 -18.94
C PRO A 159 11.70 -7.18 -19.40
N ASP A 160 11.86 -6.10 -18.63
CA ASP A 160 12.82 -5.05 -18.98
C ASP A 160 14.22 -5.64 -19.18
N LYS A 161 14.97 -5.06 -20.13
CA LYS A 161 16.28 -5.58 -20.55
C LYS A 161 17.29 -5.72 -19.41
N ASP A 162 17.18 -4.88 -18.38
CA ASP A 162 18.11 -4.82 -17.25
C ASP A 162 17.56 -5.56 -16.01
N PHE A 163 16.35 -6.16 -16.10
CA PHE A 163 15.66 -6.81 -14.97
C PHE A 163 16.53 -7.84 -14.26
N GLU A 164 17.17 -8.74 -15.00
CA GLU A 164 17.98 -9.83 -14.41
C GLU A 164 19.19 -9.27 -13.67
N SER A 165 19.90 -8.30 -14.26
CA SER A 165 21.04 -7.65 -13.59
C SER A 165 20.64 -6.81 -12.39
N ASP A 166 19.51 -6.11 -12.44
CA ASP A 166 19.02 -5.33 -11.31
C ASP A 166 18.50 -6.23 -10.20
N LEU A 167 17.81 -7.34 -10.56
CA LEU A 167 17.35 -8.32 -9.60
C LEU A 167 18.52 -8.92 -8.82
N ASP A 168 19.57 -9.40 -9.51
CA ASP A 168 20.76 -9.95 -8.85
C ASP A 168 21.46 -8.91 -7.96
N ARG A 169 21.52 -7.66 -8.43
CA ARG A 169 22.11 -6.54 -7.66
C ARG A 169 21.33 -6.27 -6.38
N PHE A 170 20.00 -6.21 -6.42
CA PHE A 170 19.18 -5.90 -5.25
C PHE A 170 18.96 -7.11 -4.34
N ALA A 171 18.85 -8.31 -4.89
CA ALA A 171 18.76 -9.56 -4.13
C ALA A 171 20.00 -9.81 -3.24
N ALA A 172 21.16 -9.26 -3.61
CA ALA A 172 22.35 -9.28 -2.76
C ALA A 172 22.25 -8.41 -1.50
N HIS A 173 21.17 -7.65 -1.32
CA HIS A 173 20.94 -6.79 -0.17
C HIS A 173 19.90 -7.42 0.78
N ASP A 174 20.29 -7.69 2.02
CA ASP A 174 19.44 -8.37 3.04
C ASP A 174 18.14 -7.63 3.40
N LEU A 175 17.98 -6.38 2.97
CA LEU A 175 16.80 -5.54 3.22
C LEU A 175 15.89 -5.44 1.98
N PHE A 176 16.26 -6.07 0.86
CA PHE A 176 15.42 -6.15 -0.32
C PHE A 176 14.59 -7.43 -0.26
N TYR A 177 13.29 -7.29 -0.06
CA TYR A 177 12.38 -8.41 0.18
C TYR A 177 11.67 -8.90 -1.06
N GLY A 178 11.66 -8.13 -2.15
CA GLY A 178 11.08 -8.56 -3.40
C GLY A 178 10.59 -7.41 -4.24
N ILE A 179 9.66 -7.69 -5.14
CA ILE A 179 9.13 -6.70 -6.09
C ILE A 179 7.61 -6.61 -6.02
N ARG A 180 7.07 -5.47 -6.42
CA ARG A 180 5.62 -5.26 -6.59
C ARG A 180 5.24 -5.22 -8.06
N LEU A 181 4.22 -5.99 -8.45
CA LEU A 181 3.62 -5.94 -9.80
C LEU A 181 2.13 -5.60 -9.75
N GLY A 182 1.65 -4.94 -10.80
CA GLY A 182 0.24 -4.60 -10.98
C GLY A 182 -0.59 -5.64 -11.76
N LYS A 183 0.00 -6.80 -12.07
CA LYS A 183 -0.59 -7.86 -12.91
C LYS A 183 0.18 -9.18 -12.76
N VAL A 184 -0.44 -10.28 -13.20
CA VAL A 184 0.19 -11.63 -13.22
C VAL A 184 -0.06 -12.32 -14.57
N PRO A 185 0.66 -11.95 -15.63
CA PRO A 185 0.49 -12.58 -16.95
C PRO A 185 1.19 -13.94 -17.00
N VAL A 186 0.57 -14.97 -16.41
CA VAL A 186 1.12 -16.34 -16.28
C VAL A 186 1.38 -17.06 -17.60
N ASP A 187 0.89 -16.51 -18.72
CA ASP A 187 1.12 -17.06 -20.06
C ASP A 187 2.36 -16.47 -20.76
N ASP A 188 3.00 -15.45 -20.18
CA ASP A 188 4.19 -14.81 -20.75
C ASP A 188 5.48 -15.51 -20.25
N PRO A 189 6.27 -16.15 -21.14
CA PRO A 189 7.50 -16.83 -20.76
C PRO A 189 8.52 -15.96 -20.05
N ALA A 190 8.58 -14.66 -20.38
CA ALA A 190 9.56 -13.77 -19.79
C ALA A 190 9.17 -13.39 -18.34
N TYR A 191 7.87 -13.23 -18.07
CA TYR A 191 7.38 -13.10 -16.69
C TYR A 191 7.61 -14.40 -15.91
N LEU A 192 7.34 -15.56 -16.49
CA LEU A 192 7.56 -16.84 -15.83
C LEU A 192 9.03 -17.05 -15.43
N LYS A 193 9.99 -16.65 -16.29
CA LYS A 193 11.42 -16.67 -15.96
C LYS A 193 11.72 -15.75 -14.77
N ALA A 194 11.19 -14.52 -14.78
CA ALA A 194 11.37 -13.57 -13.69
C ALA A 194 10.82 -14.09 -12.35
N LEU A 195 9.66 -14.73 -12.36
CA LEU A 195 9.05 -15.33 -11.17
C LEU A 195 9.88 -16.50 -10.61
N GLU A 196 10.47 -17.31 -11.50
CA GLU A 196 11.41 -18.36 -11.11
C GLU A 196 12.67 -17.77 -10.44
N GLN A 197 13.20 -16.66 -10.96
CA GLN A 197 14.35 -15.97 -10.36
C GLN A 197 14.02 -15.36 -8.99
N LEU A 198 12.84 -14.75 -8.83
CA LEU A 198 12.38 -14.27 -7.52
C LEU A 198 12.32 -15.41 -6.50
N ALA A 199 11.77 -16.57 -6.91
CA ALA A 199 11.69 -17.74 -6.05
C ALA A 199 13.09 -18.28 -5.67
N ALA A 200 14.02 -18.31 -6.62
CA ALA A 200 15.40 -18.77 -6.40
C ALA A 200 16.19 -17.88 -5.43
N HIS A 201 15.91 -16.57 -5.44
CA HIS A 201 16.50 -15.58 -4.53
C HIS A 201 15.77 -15.49 -3.19
N ASP A 202 14.74 -16.32 -2.95
CA ASP A 202 13.89 -16.24 -1.76
C ASP A 202 13.25 -14.85 -1.56
N LEU A 203 12.79 -14.23 -2.65
CA LEU A 203 12.12 -12.94 -2.66
C LEU A 203 10.59 -13.10 -2.72
N THR A 204 9.87 -12.03 -2.37
CA THR A 204 8.41 -11.94 -2.47
C THR A 204 7.98 -11.34 -3.80
N LEU A 205 6.77 -11.72 -4.20
CA LEU A 205 5.98 -11.02 -5.21
C LEU A 205 4.78 -10.36 -4.52
N ASP A 206 4.84 -9.06 -4.31
CA ASP A 206 3.67 -8.28 -3.88
C ASP A 206 2.81 -7.93 -5.11
N LEU A 207 1.49 -8.08 -4.97
CA LEU A 207 0.55 -7.89 -6.07
C LEU A 207 -0.50 -6.84 -5.78
N LEU A 208 -0.45 -5.75 -6.56
CA LEU A 208 -1.48 -4.72 -6.61
C LEU A 208 -2.48 -5.06 -7.72
N VAL A 209 -3.41 -5.96 -7.42
CA VAL A 209 -4.34 -6.51 -8.41
C VAL A 209 -5.78 -6.53 -7.93
N GLY A 210 -6.72 -6.50 -8.88
CA GLY A 210 -8.14 -6.74 -8.68
C GLY A 210 -8.53 -8.21 -8.89
N LYS A 211 -9.84 -8.47 -8.78
CA LYS A 211 -10.43 -9.80 -8.92
C LYS A 211 -10.09 -10.49 -10.25
N GLU A 212 -9.92 -9.72 -11.32
CA GLU A 212 -9.61 -10.20 -12.67
C GLU A 212 -8.26 -10.92 -12.79
N TRP A 213 -7.36 -10.73 -11.82
CA TRP A 213 -6.04 -11.39 -11.80
C TRP A 213 -5.93 -12.53 -10.78
N LEU A 214 -6.94 -12.78 -9.94
CA LEU A 214 -6.86 -13.80 -8.88
C LEU A 214 -6.72 -15.22 -9.43
N ALA A 215 -7.23 -15.50 -10.63
CA ALA A 215 -6.96 -16.75 -11.33
C ALA A 215 -5.47 -16.89 -11.69
N GLY A 216 -4.84 -15.81 -12.16
CA GLY A 216 -3.40 -15.75 -12.42
C GLY A 216 -2.56 -15.89 -11.16
N VAL A 217 -3.01 -15.33 -10.03
CA VAL A 217 -2.38 -15.53 -8.71
C VAL A 217 -2.37 -17.02 -8.35
N THR A 218 -3.52 -17.69 -8.48
CA THR A 218 -3.64 -19.12 -8.19
C THR A 218 -2.70 -19.95 -9.07
N ALA A 219 -2.70 -19.70 -10.38
CA ALA A 219 -1.81 -20.40 -11.32
C ALA A 219 -0.32 -20.13 -11.02
N CYS A 220 0.02 -18.91 -10.62
CA CYS A 220 1.37 -18.56 -10.21
C CYS A 220 1.78 -19.30 -8.92
N ALA A 221 0.90 -19.33 -7.92
CA ALA A 221 1.17 -19.99 -6.63
C ALA A 221 1.32 -21.51 -6.79
N ASP A 222 0.51 -22.12 -7.65
CA ASP A 222 0.59 -23.55 -7.99
C ASP A 222 1.92 -23.88 -8.69
N ARG A 223 2.31 -23.05 -9.67
CA ARG A 223 3.52 -23.26 -10.46
C ARG A 223 4.80 -23.02 -9.69
N PHE A 224 4.80 -22.04 -8.79
CA PHE A 224 5.96 -21.61 -8.01
C PHE A 224 5.66 -21.71 -6.51
N PRO A 225 5.55 -22.92 -5.93
CA PRO A 225 5.19 -23.08 -4.52
C PRO A 225 6.24 -22.52 -3.56
N GLY A 226 7.48 -22.29 -4.02
CA GLY A 226 8.53 -21.62 -3.27
C GLY A 226 8.46 -20.08 -3.30
N LEU A 227 7.73 -19.49 -4.24
CA LEU A 227 7.58 -18.04 -4.35
C LEU A 227 6.53 -17.54 -3.36
N ARG A 228 6.91 -16.68 -2.42
CA ARG A 228 5.94 -16.03 -1.54
C ARG A 228 5.21 -14.93 -2.29
N ILE A 229 3.89 -14.99 -2.28
CA ILE A 229 3.02 -14.03 -2.97
C ILE A 229 2.21 -13.27 -1.93
N VAL A 230 2.23 -11.94 -1.98
CA VAL A 230 1.52 -11.08 -1.02
C VAL A 230 0.49 -10.22 -1.74
N LEU A 231 -0.78 -10.57 -1.61
CA LEU A 231 -1.89 -9.77 -2.14
C LEU A 231 -2.00 -8.44 -1.39
N ASN A 232 -1.98 -7.33 -2.11
CA ASN A 232 -2.16 -6.00 -1.53
C ASN A 232 -3.64 -5.62 -1.44
N HIS A 233 -3.98 -4.79 -0.45
CA HIS A 233 -5.22 -4.03 -0.36
C HIS A 233 -6.50 -4.84 -0.60
N LEU A 234 -6.67 -5.98 0.08
CA LEU A 234 -7.85 -6.85 -0.07
C LEU A 234 -8.07 -7.31 -1.53
N ALA A 235 -7.01 -7.37 -2.35
CA ALA A 235 -7.08 -7.52 -3.81
C ALA A 235 -8.09 -6.55 -4.46
N HIS A 236 -8.05 -5.30 -4.01
CA HIS A 236 -8.81 -4.16 -4.55
C HIS A 236 -10.33 -4.35 -4.62
N VAL A 237 -10.91 -5.21 -3.78
CA VAL A 237 -12.37 -5.37 -3.72
C VAL A 237 -13.03 -4.10 -3.16
N PRO A 238 -14.11 -3.61 -3.78
CA PRO A 238 -14.93 -2.56 -3.19
C PRO A 238 -15.51 -2.97 -1.83
N VAL A 239 -15.39 -2.12 -0.81
CA VAL A 239 -16.01 -2.34 0.50
C VAL A 239 -17.31 -1.54 0.57
N THR A 240 -18.43 -2.24 0.78
CA THR A 240 -19.79 -1.65 0.68
C THR A 240 -20.64 -1.85 1.94
N GLY A 241 -20.10 -2.43 3.02
CA GLY A 241 -20.90 -2.84 4.19
C GLY A 241 -21.68 -4.14 3.99
N GLY A 242 -21.72 -4.66 2.76
CA GLY A 242 -22.45 -5.87 2.39
C GLY A 242 -21.54 -6.99 1.88
N ARG A 243 -22.18 -8.03 1.35
CA ARG A 243 -21.47 -9.19 0.78
C ARG A 243 -20.56 -8.74 -0.38
N PRO A 244 -19.29 -9.19 -0.42
CA PRO A 244 -18.38 -8.88 -1.51
C PRO A 244 -18.79 -9.53 -2.84
N ASP A 245 -18.15 -9.10 -3.93
CA ASP A 245 -18.29 -9.69 -5.26
C ASP A 245 -17.93 -11.19 -5.28
N GLU A 246 -18.76 -12.02 -5.90
CA GLU A 246 -18.59 -13.49 -5.89
C GLU A 246 -17.35 -13.97 -6.65
N GLU A 247 -16.97 -13.28 -7.73
CA GLU A 247 -15.74 -13.61 -8.49
C GLU A 247 -14.50 -13.33 -7.64
N TRP A 248 -14.51 -12.24 -6.87
CA TRP A 248 -13.47 -11.97 -5.86
C TRP A 248 -13.45 -13.03 -4.75
N ILE A 249 -14.61 -13.43 -4.20
CA ILE A 249 -14.68 -14.46 -3.15
C ILE A 249 -14.09 -15.79 -3.65
N ALA A 250 -14.48 -16.22 -4.86
CA ALA A 250 -13.95 -17.43 -5.47
C ALA A 250 -12.44 -17.33 -5.70
N GLY A 251 -11.96 -16.23 -6.28
CA GLY A 251 -10.54 -16.00 -6.55
C GLY A 251 -9.68 -15.99 -5.28
N ILE A 252 -10.13 -15.33 -4.22
CA ILE A 252 -9.46 -15.33 -2.92
C ILE A 252 -9.42 -16.73 -2.32
N THR A 253 -10.54 -17.45 -2.35
CA THR A 253 -10.63 -18.80 -1.78
C THR A 253 -9.69 -19.76 -2.51
N SER A 254 -9.63 -19.69 -3.85
CA SER A 254 -8.71 -20.49 -4.66
C SER A 254 -7.24 -20.14 -4.39
N ALA A 255 -6.89 -18.86 -4.38
CA ALA A 255 -5.52 -18.43 -4.10
C ALA A 255 -5.07 -18.85 -2.69
N ALA A 256 -5.98 -18.80 -1.71
CA ALA A 256 -5.69 -19.15 -0.33
C ALA A 256 -5.47 -20.66 -0.10
N VAL A 257 -5.81 -21.55 -1.04
CA VAL A 257 -5.43 -22.98 -0.95
C VAL A 257 -3.90 -23.14 -0.91
N HIS A 258 -3.17 -22.21 -1.53
CA HIS A 258 -1.72 -22.26 -1.63
C HIS A 258 -1.06 -21.62 -0.40
N PRO A 259 -0.22 -22.36 0.36
CA PRO A 259 0.34 -21.88 1.63
C PRO A 259 1.33 -20.72 1.48
N ASN A 260 1.89 -20.53 0.28
CA ASN A 260 2.80 -19.44 -0.08
C ASN A 260 2.07 -18.12 -0.43
N VAL A 261 0.73 -18.07 -0.38
CA VAL A 261 -0.05 -16.85 -0.61
C VAL A 261 -0.48 -16.21 0.71
N PHE A 262 -0.16 -14.94 0.86
CA PHE A 262 -0.52 -14.06 1.97
C PHE A 262 -1.42 -12.92 1.48
N CYS A 263 -2.14 -12.27 2.39
CA CYS A 263 -2.98 -11.12 2.05
C CYS A 263 -2.87 -10.00 3.10
N LYS A 264 -2.66 -8.76 2.62
CA LYS A 264 -2.63 -7.56 3.45
C LYS A 264 -4.05 -7.06 3.75
N ILE A 265 -4.38 -6.96 5.04
CA ILE A 265 -5.48 -6.15 5.56
C ILE A 265 -5.03 -4.69 5.50
N SER A 266 -5.32 -4.07 4.37
CA SER A 266 -4.94 -2.69 4.00
C SER A 266 -5.93 -2.17 2.97
N GLY A 267 -5.92 -0.87 2.64
CA GLY A 267 -6.86 -0.34 1.66
C GLY A 267 -8.31 -0.25 2.16
N MET A 268 -8.55 -0.47 3.46
CA MET A 268 -9.91 -0.54 4.01
C MET A 268 -10.68 0.75 3.77
N VAL A 269 -10.14 1.88 4.21
CA VAL A 269 -10.79 3.20 4.11
C VAL A 269 -10.76 3.75 2.69
N GLU A 270 -9.79 3.31 1.88
CA GLU A 270 -9.62 3.74 0.49
C GLU A 270 -10.56 3.01 -0.48
N LEU A 271 -10.94 1.78 -0.14
CA LEU A 271 -11.85 0.95 -0.93
C LEU A 271 -13.31 1.03 -0.45
N ALA A 272 -13.56 1.72 0.68
CA ALA A 272 -14.90 2.06 1.12
C ALA A 272 -15.65 2.86 0.03
N ARG A 273 -16.91 2.50 -0.20
CA ARG A 273 -17.75 3.21 -1.19
C ARG A 273 -18.48 4.41 -0.62
N ASP A 274 -18.52 4.53 0.70
CA ASP A 274 -19.08 5.67 1.40
C ASP A 274 -18.00 6.74 1.62
N ASP A 275 -18.37 8.01 1.48
CA ASP A 275 -17.48 9.17 1.66
C ASP A 275 -18.13 10.14 2.66
N PRO A 276 -17.57 10.34 3.88
CA PRO A 276 -16.32 9.74 4.37
C PRO A 276 -16.44 8.22 4.61
N PRO A 277 -15.30 7.49 4.64
CA PRO A 277 -15.30 6.06 4.96
C PRO A 277 -15.90 5.81 6.35
N PRO A 278 -16.72 4.77 6.55
CA PRO A 278 -17.33 4.51 7.84
C PRO A 278 -16.29 4.15 8.91
N GLU A 279 -16.49 4.62 10.14
CA GLU A 279 -15.63 4.25 11.28
C GLU A 279 -16.08 2.96 11.97
N ASP A 280 -17.26 2.43 11.62
CA ASP A 280 -17.82 1.22 12.23
C ASP A 280 -17.14 -0.04 11.67
N PRO A 281 -16.45 -0.85 12.51
CA PRO A 281 -15.84 -2.12 12.09
C PRO A 281 -16.82 -3.09 11.41
N ALA A 282 -18.12 -3.01 11.72
CA ALA A 282 -19.15 -3.86 11.12
C ALA A 282 -19.26 -3.65 9.60
N TYR A 283 -18.93 -2.45 9.09
CA TYR A 283 -18.95 -2.15 7.65
C TYR A 283 -17.89 -2.96 6.87
N TYR A 284 -16.74 -3.24 7.49
CA TYR A 284 -15.63 -3.94 6.83
C TYR A 284 -15.69 -5.45 7.06
N LYS A 285 -16.45 -5.88 8.08
CA LYS A 285 -16.56 -7.28 8.50
C LYS A 285 -16.88 -8.26 7.36
N PRO A 286 -17.79 -7.99 6.41
CA PRO A 286 -18.10 -8.95 5.35
C PRO A 286 -16.91 -9.32 4.47
N VAL A 287 -16.05 -8.35 4.13
CA VAL A 287 -14.83 -8.59 3.34
C VAL A 287 -13.78 -9.32 4.19
N LEU A 288 -13.58 -8.87 5.43
CA LEU A 288 -12.59 -9.46 6.34
C LEU A 288 -12.95 -10.87 6.80
N ASP A 289 -14.24 -11.21 6.91
CA ASP A 289 -14.70 -12.58 7.17
C ASP A 289 -14.28 -13.53 6.05
N VAL A 290 -14.37 -13.11 4.79
CA VAL A 290 -13.92 -13.95 3.65
C VAL A 290 -12.41 -14.17 3.72
N LEU A 291 -11.63 -13.10 3.95
CA LEU A 291 -10.18 -13.23 4.10
C LEU A 291 -9.80 -14.12 5.28
N TRP A 292 -10.45 -13.96 6.42
CA TRP A 292 -10.21 -14.78 7.60
C TRP A 292 -10.51 -16.26 7.33
N ASN A 293 -11.66 -16.57 6.73
CA ASN A 293 -12.05 -17.94 6.43
C ASN A 293 -11.12 -18.60 5.39
N ALA A 294 -10.58 -17.82 4.46
CA ALA A 294 -9.69 -18.33 3.41
C ALA A 294 -8.24 -18.51 3.89
N PHE A 295 -7.66 -17.48 4.52
CA PHE A 295 -6.24 -17.45 4.87
C PHE A 295 -5.93 -17.96 6.28
N GLY A 296 -6.91 -17.87 7.19
CA GLY A 296 -6.70 -18.09 8.62
C GLY A 296 -5.82 -17.01 9.26
N GLU A 297 -5.43 -17.26 10.51
CA GLU A 297 -4.68 -16.29 11.31
C GLU A 297 -3.22 -16.13 10.92
N SER A 298 -2.64 -17.08 10.18
CA SER A 298 -1.19 -17.13 9.92
C SER A 298 -0.76 -16.46 8.61
N ARG A 299 -1.69 -16.07 7.73
CA ARG A 299 -1.38 -15.55 6.38
C ARG A 299 -2.02 -14.20 6.08
N LEU A 300 -2.59 -13.55 7.09
CA LEU A 300 -3.05 -12.17 7.01
C LEU A 300 -2.01 -11.24 7.62
N LEU A 301 -1.82 -10.08 7.01
CA LEU A 301 -0.82 -9.08 7.40
C LEU A 301 -1.48 -7.73 7.61
N TYR A 302 -1.19 -7.03 8.71
CA TYR A 302 -1.59 -5.63 8.86
C TYR A 302 -0.75 -4.72 7.96
N ALA A 303 -1.41 -3.75 7.31
CA ALA A 303 -0.77 -2.71 6.54
C ALA A 303 -1.65 -1.45 6.49
N SER A 304 -1.07 -0.28 6.74
CA SER A 304 -1.84 0.98 6.73
C SER A 304 -2.00 1.59 5.34
N ASN A 305 -1.09 1.29 4.41
CA ASN A 305 -0.97 2.00 3.13
C ASN A 305 -0.67 3.51 3.30
N TRP A 306 0.01 3.89 4.39
CA TRP A 306 0.40 5.27 4.63
C TRP A 306 1.48 5.71 3.61
N PRO A 307 1.44 6.94 3.08
CA PRO A 307 0.53 8.05 3.40
C PRO A 307 -0.76 8.07 2.56
N VAL A 308 -1.02 7.08 1.70
CA VAL A 308 -2.20 7.07 0.82
C VAL A 308 -3.49 7.04 1.64
N SER A 309 -3.55 6.18 2.67
CA SER A 309 -4.70 6.09 3.58
C SER A 309 -4.95 7.38 4.36
N TRP A 310 -3.93 8.23 4.54
CA TRP A 310 -4.04 9.50 5.26
C TRP A 310 -5.03 10.49 4.60
N ARG A 311 -5.34 10.29 3.32
CA ARG A 311 -6.40 11.05 2.63
C ARG A 311 -7.78 10.84 3.21
N PHE A 312 -8.01 9.66 3.78
CA PHE A 312 -9.32 9.15 4.13
C PHE A 312 -9.50 9.08 5.64
N ALA A 313 -8.44 8.74 6.38
CA ALA A 313 -8.44 8.69 7.84
C ALA A 313 -7.02 8.88 8.39
N SER A 314 -6.88 9.33 9.64
CA SER A 314 -5.58 9.37 10.33
C SER A 314 -4.99 7.96 10.49
N TYR A 315 -3.66 7.87 10.66
CA TYR A 315 -2.98 6.60 10.91
C TYR A 315 -3.64 5.82 12.06
N ARG A 316 -3.85 6.51 13.18
CA ARG A 316 -4.54 5.98 14.37
C ARG A 316 -5.92 5.41 14.05
N GLN A 317 -6.73 6.10 13.23
CA GLN A 317 -8.06 5.60 12.85
C GLN A 317 -7.95 4.33 12.00
N VAL A 318 -7.03 4.28 11.03
CA VAL A 318 -6.81 3.09 10.18
C VAL A 318 -6.36 1.89 11.01
N GLN A 319 -5.38 2.08 11.90
CA GLN A 319 -4.88 1.03 12.77
C GLN A 319 -5.95 0.55 13.76
N ALA A 320 -6.65 1.49 14.42
CA ALA A 320 -7.70 1.15 15.38
C ALA A 320 -8.86 0.39 14.72
N LEU A 321 -9.23 0.76 13.49
CA LEU A 321 -10.25 0.06 12.72
C LEU A 321 -9.82 -1.39 12.41
N ALA A 322 -8.60 -1.58 11.91
CA ALA A 322 -8.06 -2.92 11.65
C ALA A 322 -8.02 -3.78 12.92
N MET A 323 -7.53 -3.22 14.03
CA MET A 323 -7.52 -3.90 15.33
C MET A 323 -8.94 -4.28 15.78
N ALA A 324 -9.89 -3.34 15.72
CA ALA A 324 -11.27 -3.59 16.15
C ALA A 324 -11.96 -4.68 15.30
N CYS A 325 -11.67 -4.77 14.00
CA CYS A 325 -12.16 -5.86 13.16
C CYS A 325 -11.57 -7.23 13.52
N LEU A 326 -10.35 -7.25 14.08
CA LEU A 326 -9.59 -8.46 14.36
C LEU A 326 -9.67 -8.91 15.82
N GLU A 327 -9.95 -8.01 16.77
CA GLU A 327 -10.10 -8.31 18.20
C GLU A 327 -11.01 -9.51 18.49
N PRO A 328 -12.19 -9.66 17.84
CA PRO A 328 -13.06 -10.81 18.06
C PRO A 328 -12.45 -12.16 17.67
N ARG A 329 -11.32 -12.18 16.95
CA ARG A 329 -10.57 -13.40 16.57
C ARG A 329 -9.64 -13.90 17.68
N GLY A 330 -9.46 -13.13 18.75
CA GLY A 330 -8.60 -13.49 19.87
C GLY A 330 -7.22 -12.82 19.83
N SER A 331 -6.57 -12.75 20.98
CA SER A 331 -5.30 -12.03 21.16
C SER A 331 -4.15 -12.64 20.35
N GLU A 332 -4.08 -13.97 20.24
CA GLU A 332 -3.05 -14.67 19.48
C GLU A 332 -3.14 -14.35 17.98
N ALA A 333 -4.34 -14.45 17.40
CA ALA A 333 -4.59 -14.09 16.01
C ALA A 333 -4.24 -12.63 15.72
N LEU A 334 -4.66 -11.73 16.61
CA LEU A 334 -4.38 -10.30 16.48
C LEU A 334 -2.86 -10.02 16.54
N ASP A 335 -2.12 -10.65 17.45
CA ASP A 335 -0.64 -10.55 17.49
C ASP A 335 0.03 -11.09 16.23
N LYS A 336 -0.48 -12.20 15.68
CA LYS A 336 0.01 -12.79 14.45
C LYS A 336 -0.13 -11.81 13.28
N ILE A 337 -1.35 -11.30 13.09
CA ILE A 337 -1.69 -10.44 11.96
C ILE A 337 -1.04 -9.07 12.08
N MET A 338 -1.02 -8.47 13.27
CA MET A 338 -0.45 -7.14 13.49
C MET A 338 1.08 -7.11 13.41
N GLY A 339 1.77 -8.25 13.47
CA GLY A 339 3.23 -8.25 13.47
C GLY A 339 3.88 -9.57 13.11
N LYS A 340 3.60 -10.67 13.84
CA LYS A 340 4.43 -11.89 13.75
C LYS A 340 4.43 -12.52 12.36
N ASN A 341 3.31 -12.49 11.64
CA ASN A 341 3.19 -13.06 10.30
C ASN A 341 4.07 -12.34 9.26
N SER A 342 4.42 -11.06 9.48
CA SER A 342 5.29 -10.32 8.56
C SER A 342 6.68 -10.95 8.44
N ARG A 343 7.16 -11.64 9.47
CA ARG A 343 8.43 -12.39 9.44
C ARG A 343 8.37 -13.59 8.51
N GLU A 344 7.22 -14.25 8.43
CA GLU A 344 7.06 -15.41 7.55
C GLU A 344 6.84 -14.97 6.10
N ALA A 345 6.12 -13.86 5.89
CA ALA A 345 5.90 -13.29 4.57
C ALA A 345 7.19 -12.72 3.95
N TYR A 346 8.00 -11.99 4.72
CA TYR A 346 9.14 -11.22 4.21
C TYR A 346 10.51 -11.71 4.69
N ARG A 347 10.57 -12.76 5.51
CA ARG A 347 11.82 -13.35 6.04
C ARG A 347 12.74 -12.36 6.76
N TRP A 348 12.20 -11.24 7.22
CA TRP A 348 12.99 -10.25 7.94
C TRP A 348 13.43 -10.75 9.31
N VAL A 349 14.65 -10.38 9.70
CA VAL A 349 15.22 -10.64 11.01
C VAL A 349 15.24 -9.35 11.84
N PRO A 350 15.04 -9.40 13.17
CA PRO A 350 15.16 -8.23 14.03
C PRO A 350 16.51 -7.53 13.83
N ARG A 351 16.45 -6.20 13.66
CA ARG A 351 17.60 -5.33 13.46
C ARG A 351 17.90 -4.59 14.78
N SER A 352 19.18 -4.47 15.11
CA SER A 352 19.70 -3.86 16.35
C SER A 352 20.17 -2.43 16.13
#